data_AF-A0AAQ1J4C7-F1
#
_entry.id   AF-A0AAQ1J4C7-F1
#
_cell.length_a   1.000
_cell.length_b   1.000
_cell.length_c   1.000
_cell.angle_alpha   90.00
_cell.angle_beta   90.00
_cell.angle_gamma   90.00
#
_symmetry.space_group_name_H-M   'P 1'
#
loop_
_entity.id
_entity.type
_entity.pdbx_description
1 polymer ?
#
loop_
_entity_poly.entity_id
_entity_poly.type
_entity_poly.pdbx_seq_one_letter_code
_entity_poly.pdbx_strand_id
1 'polypeptide(L)'
;MSAPYTPAFSRNDQSHVAQWFWTVDRGLLGAALALMALGVALSFASSPAAILADESITDPFHYSWRMMVFSGVGLSIMLTTSLMSPRGVRRIAVLALFGAIVVMMALPFIGDTVKGAARWVNFGPFSLQPSEFAKPGLIVFAAWMFAEAQKGQGVPGVTIAFGFYALTVSLLLIQPDIGQTLLITTTFMAVFFMAGVPFKWMAVLASLGMAGLVSLYFVFGHMRDRLSRFFSPETTDTHQIDSASEAIRAGGLLGRGIGEGVMKRRVPDLHTDFIYSVGAEEFGLILSLIMISLYAFIVIRGMRRAMKLTDPFEQTAAAGLFMLIGLQACINVAVNLNLIPTKGMTLPFISYGGSSMLAMGLTMGFALALTRRRPGAYEPGASLTLGRRLL
;
A
#
# COMPACT_ATOMS: atom_id res chain seq x y z
N MET A 1 34.34 27.68 5.14
CA MET A 1 33.19 28.52 5.56
C MET A 1 31.92 27.83 5.10
N SER A 2 31.24 27.10 5.99
CA SER A 2 29.91 26.54 5.70
C SER A 2 28.90 27.68 5.76
N ALA A 3 28.15 27.89 4.67
CA ALA A 3 27.08 28.88 4.64
C ALA A 3 26.08 28.57 5.78
N PRO A 4 25.69 29.55 6.61
CA PRO A 4 24.68 29.33 7.64
C PRO A 4 23.38 28.88 6.97
N TYR A 5 22.88 27.72 7.37
CA TYR A 5 21.62 27.16 6.87
C TYR A 5 20.49 28.15 7.16
N THR A 6 20.02 28.82 6.11
CA THR A 6 18.85 29.69 6.17
C THR A 6 17.64 28.84 5.81
N PRO A 7 16.71 28.56 6.76
CA PRO A 7 15.54 27.74 6.47
C PRO A 7 14.66 28.43 5.42
N ALA A 8 14.01 27.63 4.56
CA ALA A 8 13.19 28.12 3.46
C ALA A 8 11.97 28.96 3.90
N PHE A 9 11.50 28.79 5.15
CA PHE A 9 10.39 29.54 5.72
C PHE A 9 10.74 30.10 7.09
N SER A 10 10.27 31.31 7.38
CA SER A 10 10.33 31.89 8.73
C SER A 10 9.47 31.08 9.71
N ARG A 11 9.86 31.03 10.98
CA ARG A 11 9.04 30.39 12.03
C ARG A 11 7.75 31.14 12.33
N ASN A 12 7.66 32.40 11.93
CA ASN A 12 6.47 33.24 12.11
C ASN A 12 5.49 33.15 10.94
N ASP A 13 5.85 32.43 9.86
CA ASP A 13 4.98 32.25 8.71
C ASP A 13 3.87 31.23 9.06
N GLN A 14 2.62 31.73 9.05
CA GLN A 14 1.42 30.95 9.37
C GLN A 14 0.77 30.31 8.14
N SER A 15 1.41 30.40 6.96
CA SER A 15 0.92 29.72 5.77
C SER A 15 0.86 28.20 5.98
N HIS A 16 -0.11 27.54 5.34
CA HIS A 16 -0.28 26.08 5.45
C HIS A 16 0.99 25.30 5.05
N VAL A 17 1.75 25.82 4.09
CA VAL A 17 2.99 25.20 3.60
C VAL A 17 4.13 25.39 4.60
N ALA A 18 4.30 26.59 5.17
CA ALA A 18 5.31 26.83 6.20
C ALA A 18 5.05 25.99 7.45
N GLN A 19 3.81 25.95 7.93
CA GLN A 19 3.43 25.09 9.05
C GLN A 19 3.72 23.61 8.75
N TRP A 20 3.37 23.13 7.57
CA TRP A 20 3.67 21.76 7.14
C TRP A 20 5.17 21.47 7.14
N PHE A 21 5.99 22.36 6.58
CA PHE A 21 7.44 22.20 6.48
C PHE A 21 8.13 22.00 7.83
N TRP A 22 7.59 22.63 8.89
CA TRP A 22 8.11 22.51 10.26
C TRP A 22 7.52 21.34 11.04
N THR A 23 6.34 20.83 10.66
CA THR A 23 5.57 19.87 11.46
C THR A 23 5.53 18.46 10.91
N VAL A 24 5.82 18.27 9.62
CA VAL A 24 5.87 16.96 8.95
C VAL A 24 7.03 16.11 9.48
N ASP A 25 6.83 14.79 9.59
CA ASP A 25 7.91 13.88 9.97
C ASP A 25 8.87 13.66 8.79
N ARG A 26 9.96 14.43 8.77
CA ARG A 26 10.98 14.39 7.70
C ARG A 26 11.63 13.02 7.54
N GLY A 27 11.69 12.20 8.60
CA GLY A 27 12.23 10.84 8.52
C GLY A 27 11.32 9.95 7.68
N LEU A 28 10.01 9.97 7.97
CA LEU A 28 9.02 9.20 7.21
C LEU A 28 8.92 9.66 5.76
N LEU A 29 8.91 10.97 5.53
CA LEU A 29 8.91 11.54 4.18
C LEU A 29 10.17 11.15 3.40
N GLY A 30 11.36 11.30 4.02
CA GLY A 30 12.64 10.93 3.41
C GLY A 30 12.71 9.44 3.05
N ALA A 31 12.20 8.55 3.91
CA ALA A 31 12.16 7.12 3.62
C ALA A 31 11.21 6.78 2.46
N ALA A 32 10.03 7.40 2.39
CA ALA A 32 9.12 7.23 1.26
C ALA A 32 9.74 7.73 -0.06
N LEU A 33 10.38 8.91 -0.03
CA LEU A 33 11.09 9.45 -1.19
C LEU A 33 12.25 8.55 -1.63
N ALA A 34 13.00 7.97 -0.69
CA ALA A 34 14.07 7.02 -1.00
C ALA A 34 13.52 5.75 -1.69
N LEU A 35 12.40 5.21 -1.21
CA LEU A 35 11.75 4.07 -1.88
C LEU A 35 11.26 4.43 -3.28
N MET A 36 10.63 5.60 -3.47
CA MET A 36 10.19 6.07 -4.80
C MET A 36 11.37 6.26 -5.75
N ALA A 37 12.45 6.90 -5.30
CA ALA A 37 13.66 7.09 -6.10
C ALA A 37 14.28 5.75 -6.49
N LEU A 38 14.32 4.79 -5.55
CA LEU A 38 14.80 3.45 -5.83
C LEU A 38 13.89 2.71 -6.82
N GLY A 39 12.57 2.83 -6.70
CA GLY A 39 11.60 2.29 -7.65
C GLY A 39 11.81 2.80 -9.07
N VAL A 40 11.99 4.12 -9.21
CA VAL A 40 12.32 4.74 -10.50
C VAL A 40 13.64 4.19 -11.03
N ALA A 41 14.70 4.13 -10.21
CA ALA A 41 15.99 3.59 -10.63
C ALA A 41 15.90 2.11 -11.10
N LEU A 42 15.18 1.26 -10.36
CA LEU A 42 14.95 -0.14 -10.74
C LEU A 42 14.10 -0.30 -12.01
N SER A 43 13.19 0.66 -12.28
CA SER A 43 12.40 0.65 -13.51
C SER A 43 13.24 0.84 -14.77
N PHE A 44 14.31 1.65 -14.69
CA PHE A 44 15.29 1.84 -15.76
C PHE A 44 16.14 0.59 -16.00
N ALA A 45 16.48 -0.15 -14.95
CA ALA A 45 17.27 -1.37 -15.07
C ALA A 45 16.45 -2.55 -15.63
N SER A 46 15.13 -2.56 -15.37
CA SER A 46 14.22 -3.61 -15.84
C SER A 46 13.62 -3.34 -17.23
N SER A 47 13.36 -2.09 -17.64
CA SER A 47 12.66 -1.76 -18.91
C SER A 47 13.27 -2.39 -20.18
N PRO A 48 14.60 -2.45 -20.37
CA PRO A 48 15.18 -3.08 -21.56
C PRO A 48 14.93 -4.60 -21.63
N ALA A 49 14.77 -5.27 -20.48
CA ALA A 49 14.45 -6.70 -20.43
C ALA A 49 12.96 -6.98 -20.70
N ALA A 50 12.08 -6.01 -20.44
CA ALA A 50 10.64 -6.07 -20.71
C ALA A 50 10.31 -6.32 -22.18
N ILE A 51 11.05 -5.61 -23.04
CA ILE A 51 10.72 -5.46 -24.46
C ILE A 51 11.10 -6.70 -25.26
N LEU A 52 12.05 -7.50 -24.76
CA LEU A 52 12.34 -8.82 -25.33
C LEU A 52 11.16 -9.79 -25.23
N ALA A 53 10.16 -9.51 -24.39
CA ALA A 53 8.95 -10.31 -24.23
C ALA A 53 7.73 -9.76 -25.00
N ASP A 54 7.79 -8.54 -25.56
CA ASP A 54 6.69 -7.89 -26.27
C ASP A 54 7.21 -7.18 -27.54
N GLU A 55 7.15 -7.87 -28.67
CA GLU A 55 7.66 -7.41 -29.98
C GLU A 55 6.96 -6.15 -30.51
N SER A 56 5.86 -5.71 -29.87
CA SER A 56 5.03 -4.59 -30.31
C SER A 56 5.51 -3.19 -29.86
N ILE A 57 6.49 -3.10 -28.95
CA ILE A 57 6.96 -1.83 -28.36
C ILE A 57 8.37 -1.49 -28.87
N THR A 58 8.49 -0.38 -29.60
CA THR A 58 9.75 0.06 -30.24
C THR A 58 10.65 0.93 -29.34
N ASP A 59 10.16 1.44 -28.21
CA ASP A 59 10.93 2.32 -27.31
C ASP A 59 11.44 1.56 -26.06
N PRO A 60 12.78 1.37 -25.92
CA PRO A 60 13.45 0.75 -24.77
C PRO A 60 13.03 1.24 -23.39
N PHE A 61 12.55 2.49 -23.28
CA PHE A 61 12.28 3.17 -22.01
C PHE A 61 10.80 3.45 -21.75
N HIS A 62 9.89 2.85 -22.52
CA HIS A 62 8.45 3.10 -22.41
C HIS A 62 7.91 2.95 -20.96
N TYR A 63 8.26 1.85 -20.28
CA TYR A 63 7.83 1.58 -18.91
C TYR A 63 8.51 2.50 -17.88
N SER A 64 9.77 2.87 -18.10
CA SER A 64 10.51 3.81 -17.25
C SER A 64 9.90 5.21 -17.28
N TRP A 65 9.54 5.70 -18.47
CA TRP A 65 8.89 7.01 -18.63
C TRP A 65 7.55 7.06 -17.87
N ARG A 66 6.73 6.02 -18.05
CA ARG A 66 5.47 5.89 -17.32
C ARG A 66 5.68 5.80 -15.80
N MET A 67 6.69 5.06 -15.34
CA MET A 67 7.03 4.98 -13.92
C MET A 67 7.38 6.36 -13.34
N MET A 68 8.18 7.17 -14.04
CA MET A 68 8.50 8.53 -13.62
C MET A 68 7.25 9.41 -13.55
N VAL A 69 6.36 9.35 -14.55
CA VAL A 69 5.12 10.12 -14.55
C VAL A 69 4.23 9.72 -13.37
N PHE A 70 3.97 8.41 -13.17
CA PHE A 70 3.14 7.95 -12.06
C PHE A 70 3.77 8.21 -10.71
N SER A 71 5.10 8.13 -10.58
CA SER A 71 5.82 8.48 -9.35
C SER A 71 5.73 9.98 -9.08
N GLY A 72 5.83 10.83 -10.11
CA GLY A 72 5.63 12.27 -10.00
C GLY A 72 4.23 12.62 -9.51
N VAL A 73 3.19 12.04 -10.14
CA VAL A 73 1.79 12.27 -9.71
C VAL A 73 1.53 11.68 -8.32
N GLY A 74 2.05 10.49 -8.02
CA GLY A 74 1.95 9.88 -6.69
C GLY A 74 2.61 10.73 -5.59
N LEU A 75 3.76 11.33 -5.91
CA LEU A 75 4.44 12.28 -5.03
C LEU A 75 3.59 13.54 -4.83
N SER A 76 3.01 14.10 -5.89
CA SER A 76 2.10 15.23 -5.79
C SER A 76 0.89 14.91 -4.91
N ILE A 77 0.28 13.74 -5.06
CA ILE A 77 -0.82 13.27 -4.19
C ILE A 77 -0.35 13.16 -2.74
N MET A 78 0.81 12.55 -2.49
CA MET A 78 1.37 12.40 -1.14
C MET A 78 1.59 13.76 -0.47
N LEU A 79 2.22 14.71 -1.17
CA LEU A 79 2.51 16.04 -0.64
C LEU A 79 1.21 16.84 -0.40
N THR A 80 0.30 16.86 -1.37
CA THR A 80 -0.98 17.59 -1.25
C THR A 80 -1.85 17.05 -0.13
N THR A 81 -1.98 15.73 -0.01
CA THR A 81 -2.80 15.11 1.03
C THR A 81 -2.14 15.20 2.41
N SER A 82 -0.80 15.25 2.50
CA SER A 82 -0.08 15.48 3.76
C SER A 82 -0.28 16.88 4.36
N LEU A 83 -0.72 17.86 3.55
CA LEU A 83 -1.08 19.20 4.01
C LEU A 83 -2.45 19.23 4.72
N MET A 84 -3.28 18.21 4.53
CA MET A 84 -4.67 18.21 5.01
C MET A 84 -4.79 18.15 6.54
N SER A 85 -5.93 18.62 7.04
CA SER A 85 -6.35 18.39 8.42
C SER A 85 -6.92 16.96 8.59
N PRO A 86 -7.08 16.44 9.83
CA PRO A 86 -7.66 15.11 10.07
C PRO A 86 -9.08 15.00 9.50
N ARG A 87 -9.84 16.11 9.55
CA ARG A 87 -11.17 16.22 8.95
C ARG A 87 -11.10 16.12 7.42
N GLY A 88 -10.10 16.72 6.80
CA GLY A 88 -9.83 16.59 5.37
C GLY A 88 -9.51 15.16 4.97
N VAL A 89 -8.59 14.51 5.71
CA VAL A 89 -8.24 13.09 5.52
C VAL A 89 -9.49 12.21 5.58
N ARG A 90 -10.35 12.39 6.60
CA ARG A 90 -11.61 11.67 6.72
C ARG A 90 -12.51 11.83 5.50
N ARG A 91 -12.72 13.07 5.03
CA ARG A 91 -13.60 13.35 3.87
C ARG A 91 -13.07 12.69 2.60
N ILE A 92 -11.79 12.85 2.28
CA ILE A 92 -11.21 12.25 1.07
C ILE A 92 -11.17 10.73 1.17
N ALA A 93 -10.88 10.16 2.35
CA ALA A 93 -10.92 8.71 2.54
C ALA A 93 -12.32 8.14 2.32
N VAL A 94 -13.36 8.81 2.83
CA VAL A 94 -14.76 8.41 2.57
C VAL A 94 -15.07 8.52 1.08
N LEU A 95 -14.73 9.63 0.42
CA LEU A 95 -14.95 9.78 -1.02
C LEU A 95 -14.20 8.71 -1.84
N ALA A 96 -12.96 8.40 -1.47
CA ALA A 96 -12.17 7.36 -2.10
C ALA A 96 -12.80 5.97 -1.91
N LEU A 97 -13.29 5.65 -0.71
CA LEU A 97 -13.96 4.39 -0.41
C LEU A 97 -15.26 4.23 -1.20
N PHE A 98 -16.17 5.22 -1.11
CA PHE A 98 -17.45 5.18 -1.80
C PHE A 98 -17.27 5.19 -3.32
N GLY A 99 -16.38 6.05 -3.82
CA GLY A 99 -16.03 6.09 -5.24
C GLY A 99 -15.49 4.74 -5.71
N ALA A 100 -14.57 4.14 -4.96
CA ALA A 100 -14.04 2.82 -5.30
C ALA A 100 -15.12 1.73 -5.28
N ILE A 101 -16.01 1.72 -4.28
CA ILE A 101 -17.11 0.75 -4.19
C ILE A 101 -18.07 0.89 -5.38
N VAL A 102 -18.47 2.12 -5.73
CA VAL A 102 -19.33 2.38 -6.88
C VAL A 102 -18.70 1.88 -8.18
N VAL A 103 -17.42 2.20 -8.39
CA VAL A 103 -16.71 1.73 -9.59
C VAL A 103 -16.54 0.21 -9.58
N MET A 104 -16.23 -0.41 -8.43
CA MET A 104 -16.13 -1.87 -8.30
C MET A 104 -17.46 -2.60 -8.57
N MET A 105 -18.60 -2.00 -8.18
CA MET A 105 -19.93 -2.52 -8.52
C MET A 105 -20.24 -2.37 -10.01
N ALA A 106 -19.70 -1.34 -10.67
CA ALA A 106 -19.89 -1.14 -12.10
C ALA A 106 -19.01 -2.07 -12.95
N LEU A 107 -17.82 -2.46 -12.46
CA LEU A 107 -16.84 -3.26 -13.21
C LEU A 107 -17.38 -4.52 -13.91
N PRO A 108 -18.32 -5.31 -13.35
CA PRO A 108 -18.92 -6.44 -14.07
C PRO A 108 -19.65 -6.04 -15.37
N PHE A 109 -20.07 -4.78 -15.49
CA PHE A 109 -20.81 -4.25 -16.64
C PHE A 109 -19.94 -3.42 -17.58
N ILE A 110 -18.93 -2.71 -17.05
CA ILE A 110 -18.11 -1.74 -17.80
C ILE A 110 -16.62 -2.09 -17.89
N GLY A 111 -16.17 -3.11 -17.16
CA GLY A 111 -14.75 -3.40 -16.97
C GLY A 111 -14.18 -4.30 -18.06
N ASP A 112 -12.97 -3.99 -18.50
CA ASP A 112 -12.25 -4.82 -19.46
C ASP A 112 -11.71 -6.08 -18.77
N THR A 113 -11.95 -7.24 -19.39
CA THR A 113 -11.45 -8.52 -18.88
C THR A 113 -9.98 -8.69 -19.21
N VAL A 114 -9.11 -8.49 -18.21
CA VAL A 114 -7.66 -8.75 -18.32
C VAL A 114 -7.31 -9.96 -17.46
N LYS A 115 -6.60 -10.95 -18.00
CA LYS A 115 -6.23 -12.22 -17.30
C LYS A 115 -7.45 -12.93 -16.66
N GLY A 116 -8.61 -12.90 -17.32
CA GLY A 116 -9.83 -13.60 -16.88
C GLY A 116 -10.68 -12.89 -15.80
N ALA A 117 -10.38 -11.63 -15.44
CA ALA A 117 -11.20 -10.86 -14.51
C ALA A 117 -11.28 -9.36 -14.89
N ALA A 118 -12.49 -8.78 -14.82
CA ALA A 118 -12.70 -7.34 -14.97
C ALA A 118 -12.34 -6.60 -13.68
N ARG A 119 -11.06 -6.24 -13.52
CA ARG A 119 -10.52 -5.55 -12.32
C ARG A 119 -10.15 -4.09 -12.56
N TRP A 120 -10.07 -3.69 -13.81
CA TRP A 120 -9.44 -2.45 -14.23
C TRP A 120 -10.41 -1.62 -15.06
N VAL A 121 -10.41 -0.31 -14.83
CA VAL A 121 -11.07 0.66 -15.71
C VAL A 121 -10.01 1.27 -16.60
N ASN A 122 -10.06 0.97 -17.90
CA ASN A 122 -9.13 1.54 -18.86
C ASN A 122 -9.65 2.90 -19.35
N PHE A 123 -8.84 3.93 -19.15
CA PHE A 123 -9.11 5.29 -19.64
C PHE A 123 -8.29 5.62 -20.90
N GLY A 124 -7.80 4.60 -21.61
CA GLY A 124 -6.85 4.75 -22.72
C GLY A 124 -5.40 4.58 -22.26
N PRO A 125 -4.61 5.66 -22.04
CA PRO A 125 -3.19 5.55 -21.68
C PRO A 125 -2.95 5.10 -20.22
N PHE A 126 -4.01 5.04 -19.40
CA PHE A 126 -3.94 4.70 -17.99
C PHE A 126 -5.05 3.71 -17.62
N SER A 127 -4.71 2.82 -16.69
CA SER A 127 -5.63 1.82 -16.14
C SER A 127 -5.80 2.06 -14.64
N LEU A 128 -7.04 2.30 -14.21
CA LEU A 128 -7.40 2.57 -12.82
C LEU A 128 -7.89 1.29 -12.15
N GLN A 129 -7.22 0.87 -11.08
CA GLN A 129 -7.67 -0.23 -10.23
C GLN A 129 -8.37 0.36 -8.99
N PRO A 130 -9.72 0.26 -8.87
CA PRO A 130 -10.43 0.93 -7.78
C PRO A 130 -10.10 0.34 -6.40
N SER A 131 -9.78 -0.95 -6.33
CA SER A 131 -9.43 -1.64 -5.08
C SER A 131 -8.20 -1.03 -4.40
N GLU A 132 -7.27 -0.46 -5.16
CA GLU A 132 -6.10 0.23 -4.63
C GLU A 132 -6.50 1.45 -3.77
N PHE A 133 -7.52 2.20 -4.19
CA PHE A 133 -8.04 3.37 -3.46
C PHE A 133 -9.03 2.98 -2.34
N ALA A 134 -9.74 1.85 -2.49
CA ALA A 134 -10.61 1.31 -1.44
C ALA A 134 -9.83 0.98 -0.17
N LYS A 135 -8.57 0.52 -0.28
CA LYS A 135 -7.72 0.14 0.86
C LYS A 135 -7.53 1.27 1.89
N PRO A 136 -6.87 2.40 1.57
CA PRO A 136 -6.70 3.48 2.54
C PRO A 136 -8.04 4.10 2.95
N GLY A 137 -9.02 4.16 2.03
CA GLY A 137 -10.36 4.65 2.32
C GLY A 137 -11.07 3.86 3.41
N LEU A 138 -11.09 2.53 3.28
CA LEU A 138 -11.70 1.61 4.24
C LEU A 138 -11.00 1.67 5.59
N ILE A 139 -9.67 1.71 5.62
CA ILE A 139 -8.90 1.74 6.87
C ILE A 139 -9.18 3.02 7.67
N VAL A 140 -9.16 4.18 7.02
CA VAL A 140 -9.48 5.46 7.68
C VAL A 140 -10.96 5.52 8.08
N PHE A 141 -11.87 5.03 7.23
CA PHE A 141 -13.30 4.99 7.54
C PHE A 141 -13.59 4.08 8.74
N ALA A 142 -13.02 2.88 8.78
CA ALA A 142 -13.17 1.93 9.87
C ALA A 142 -12.65 2.52 11.19
N ALA A 143 -11.45 3.13 11.17
CA ALA A 143 -10.90 3.82 12.33
C ALA A 143 -11.81 4.95 12.83
N TRP A 144 -12.43 5.70 11.91
CA TRP A 144 -13.39 6.74 12.27
C TRP A 144 -14.63 6.15 12.94
N MET A 145 -15.23 5.12 12.35
CA MET A 145 -16.42 4.46 12.91
C MET A 145 -16.15 3.79 14.26
N PHE A 146 -14.99 3.18 14.47
CA PHE A 146 -14.60 2.64 15.76
C PHE A 146 -14.42 3.73 16.82
N ALA A 147 -13.81 4.86 16.45
CA ALA A 147 -13.69 6.00 17.35
C ALA A 147 -15.07 6.61 17.72
N GLU A 148 -16.01 6.69 16.79
CA GLU A 148 -17.38 7.13 17.11
C GLU A 148 -18.13 6.14 18.01
N ALA A 149 -17.92 4.83 17.83
CA ALA A 149 -18.52 3.81 18.69
C ALA A 149 -18.02 3.92 20.14
N GLN A 150 -16.74 4.25 20.35
CA GLN A 150 -16.17 4.45 21.69
C GLN A 150 -16.75 5.67 22.42
N LYS A 151 -17.29 6.67 21.71
CA LYS A 151 -17.92 7.85 22.33
C LYS A 151 -19.28 7.56 22.96
N GLY A 152 -19.88 6.40 22.69
CA GLY A 152 -21.16 5.98 23.30
C GLY A 152 -22.38 6.78 22.87
N GLN A 153 -22.30 7.55 21.77
CA GLN A 153 -23.37 8.44 21.30
C GLN A 153 -24.49 7.73 20.50
N GLY A 154 -24.67 6.42 20.69
CA GLY A 154 -25.70 5.63 20.00
C GLY A 154 -25.44 5.32 18.52
N VAL A 155 -24.30 5.74 17.95
CA VAL A 155 -23.91 5.37 16.58
C VAL A 155 -23.39 3.93 16.58
N PRO A 156 -23.98 2.99 15.80
CA PRO A 156 -23.51 1.61 15.71
C PRO A 156 -22.25 1.51 14.82
N GLY A 157 -21.19 2.24 15.18
CA GLY A 157 -20.00 2.41 14.35
C GLY A 157 -19.30 1.09 14.01
N VAL A 158 -19.26 0.15 14.96
CA VAL A 158 -18.70 -1.19 14.71
C VAL A 158 -19.47 -1.91 13.59
N THR A 159 -20.80 -1.95 13.67
CA THR A 159 -21.66 -2.59 12.65
C THR A 159 -21.51 -1.91 11.29
N ILE A 160 -21.45 -0.58 11.26
CA ILE A 160 -21.25 0.19 10.02
C ILE A 160 -19.89 -0.15 9.40
N ALA A 161 -18.82 -0.17 10.19
CA ALA A 161 -17.48 -0.54 9.71
C ALA A 161 -17.45 -1.96 9.13
N PHE A 162 -18.08 -2.93 9.82
CA PHE A 162 -18.21 -4.31 9.30
C PHE A 162 -19.04 -4.39 8.04
N GLY A 163 -20.12 -3.62 7.91
CA GLY A 163 -20.93 -3.57 6.70
C GLY A 163 -20.12 -3.13 5.47
N PHE A 164 -19.35 -2.05 5.60
CA PHE A 164 -18.49 -1.57 4.51
C PHE A 164 -17.30 -2.50 4.24
N TYR A 165 -16.74 -3.13 5.28
CA TYR A 165 -15.72 -4.16 5.13
C TYR A 165 -16.24 -5.37 4.35
N ALA A 166 -17.39 -5.92 4.77
CA ALA A 166 -18.01 -7.08 4.12
C ALA A 166 -18.35 -6.76 2.66
N LEU A 167 -18.94 -5.59 2.40
CA LEU A 167 -19.22 -5.13 1.04
C LEU A 167 -17.94 -5.06 0.17
N THR A 168 -16.88 -4.46 0.71
CA THR A 168 -15.59 -4.34 0.00
C THR A 168 -15.00 -5.72 -0.30
N VAL A 169 -14.98 -6.63 0.68
CA VAL A 169 -14.47 -8.00 0.51
C VAL A 169 -15.31 -8.78 -0.51
N SER A 170 -16.64 -8.71 -0.42
CA SER A 170 -17.53 -9.37 -1.38
C SER A 170 -17.26 -8.92 -2.81
N LEU A 171 -17.09 -7.61 -3.04
CA LEU A 171 -16.76 -7.07 -4.37
C LEU A 171 -15.41 -7.58 -4.89
N LEU A 172 -14.39 -7.66 -4.03
CA LEU A 172 -13.09 -8.20 -4.41
C LEU A 172 -13.15 -9.70 -4.74
N LEU A 173 -13.93 -10.47 -3.99
CA LEU A 173 -14.13 -11.90 -4.23
C LEU A 173 -14.88 -12.17 -5.55
N ILE A 174 -15.85 -11.31 -5.91
CA ILE A 174 -16.54 -11.36 -7.21
C ILE A 174 -15.56 -11.07 -8.36
N GLN A 175 -14.52 -10.28 -8.13
CA GLN A 175 -13.45 -9.95 -9.10
C GLN A 175 -12.26 -10.94 -9.05
N PRO A 176 -12.46 -12.17 -8.57
CA PRO A 176 -11.46 -13.07 -7.98
C PRO A 176 -10.13 -12.48 -7.43
N ASP A 177 -10.13 -11.32 -6.76
CA ASP A 177 -8.91 -10.67 -6.24
C ASP A 177 -8.57 -11.13 -4.82
N ILE A 178 -7.96 -12.30 -4.73
CA ILE A 178 -7.59 -12.95 -3.45
C ILE A 178 -6.46 -12.18 -2.74
N GLY A 179 -5.55 -11.56 -3.49
CA GLY A 179 -4.39 -10.86 -2.94
C GLY A 179 -4.84 -9.66 -2.12
N GLN A 180 -5.64 -8.79 -2.73
CA GLN A 180 -6.16 -7.59 -2.09
C GLN A 180 -7.15 -7.95 -0.98
N THR A 181 -7.95 -9.00 -1.15
CA THR A 181 -8.85 -9.50 -0.11
C THR A 181 -8.09 -9.89 1.16
N LEU A 182 -7.00 -10.67 1.03
CA LEU A 182 -6.20 -11.05 2.19
C LEU A 182 -5.58 -9.81 2.87
N LEU A 183 -4.97 -8.92 2.08
CA LEU A 183 -4.33 -7.71 2.60
C LEU A 183 -5.32 -6.83 3.37
N ILE A 184 -6.48 -6.53 2.78
CA ILE A 184 -7.54 -5.74 3.43
C ILE A 184 -8.05 -6.44 4.69
N THR A 185 -8.30 -7.75 4.63
CA THR A 185 -8.78 -8.54 5.77
C THR A 185 -7.81 -8.46 6.93
N THR A 186 -6.53 -8.79 6.71
CA THR A 186 -5.51 -8.77 7.77
C THR A 186 -5.31 -7.36 8.33
N THR A 187 -5.35 -6.33 7.47
CA THR A 187 -5.19 -4.94 7.91
C THR A 187 -6.39 -4.46 8.71
N PHE A 188 -7.61 -4.76 8.26
CA PHE A 188 -8.84 -4.42 8.97
C PHE A 188 -8.88 -5.12 10.34
N MET A 189 -8.47 -6.39 10.43
CA MET A 189 -8.37 -7.09 11.72
C MET A 189 -7.34 -6.43 12.65
N ALA A 190 -6.20 -5.98 12.12
CA ALA A 190 -5.21 -5.26 12.93
C ALA A 190 -5.78 -3.92 13.46
N VAL A 191 -6.50 -3.17 12.63
CA VAL A 191 -7.18 -1.92 13.02
C VAL A 191 -8.27 -2.17 14.05
N PHE A 192 -9.06 -3.23 13.86
CA PHE A 192 -10.11 -3.65 14.78
C PHE A 192 -9.54 -4.05 16.15
N PHE A 193 -8.39 -4.75 16.18
CA PHE A 193 -7.66 -5.05 17.40
C PHE A 193 -7.16 -3.79 18.10
N MET A 194 -6.54 -2.87 17.35
CA MET A 194 -6.03 -1.61 17.86
C MET A 194 -7.14 -0.70 18.40
N ALA A 195 -8.37 -0.86 17.93
CA ALA A 195 -9.55 -0.16 18.44
C ALA A 195 -10.08 -0.72 19.78
N GLY A 196 -9.45 -1.77 20.34
CA GLY A 196 -9.77 -2.29 21.68
C GLY A 196 -10.98 -3.23 21.73
N VAL A 197 -11.37 -3.84 20.61
CA VAL A 197 -12.53 -4.73 20.55
C VAL A 197 -12.18 -6.13 21.11
N PRO A 198 -13.09 -6.84 21.82
CA PRO A 198 -12.74 -8.08 22.52
C PRO A 198 -12.18 -9.18 21.61
N PHE A 199 -11.16 -9.89 22.11
CA PHE A 199 -10.45 -10.97 21.39
C PHE A 199 -11.38 -12.09 20.86
N LYS A 200 -12.53 -12.31 21.52
CA LYS A 200 -13.56 -13.26 21.05
C LYS A 200 -14.02 -12.96 19.61
N TRP A 201 -14.24 -11.69 19.28
CA TRP A 201 -14.65 -11.28 17.94
C TRP A 201 -13.53 -11.47 16.92
N MET A 202 -12.27 -11.28 17.33
CA MET A 202 -11.13 -11.57 16.46
C MET A 202 -11.01 -13.06 16.15
N ALA A 203 -11.24 -13.94 17.14
CA ALA A 203 -11.22 -15.38 16.92
C ALA A 203 -12.32 -15.82 15.93
N VAL A 204 -13.53 -15.24 16.03
CA VAL A 204 -14.64 -15.47 15.09
C VAL A 204 -14.29 -14.98 13.68
N LEU A 205 -13.68 -13.81 13.54
CA LEU A 205 -13.31 -13.29 12.22
C LEU A 205 -12.15 -14.05 11.59
N ALA A 206 -11.17 -14.48 12.40
CA ALA A 206 -10.08 -15.32 11.95
C ALA A 206 -10.59 -16.70 11.49
N SER A 207 -11.52 -17.31 12.22
CA SER A 207 -12.12 -18.58 11.83
C SER A 207 -12.97 -18.45 10.56
N LEU A 208 -13.76 -17.38 10.44
CA LEU A 208 -14.50 -17.06 9.20
C LEU A 208 -13.57 -16.79 8.01
N GLY A 209 -12.47 -16.06 8.22
CA GLY A 209 -11.46 -15.82 7.19
C GLY A 209 -10.79 -17.11 6.72
N MET A 210 -10.47 -18.01 7.65
CA MET A 210 -9.90 -19.32 7.34
C MET A 210 -10.90 -20.22 6.63
N ALA A 211 -12.16 -20.25 7.09
CA ALA A 211 -13.24 -20.96 6.41
C ALA A 211 -13.48 -20.41 5.00
N GLY A 212 -13.42 -19.09 4.81
CA GLY A 212 -13.49 -18.45 3.49
C GLY A 212 -12.34 -18.86 2.58
N LEU A 213 -11.11 -18.91 3.09
CA LEU A 213 -9.94 -19.37 2.34
C LEU A 213 -10.06 -20.83 1.91
N VAL A 214 -10.50 -21.70 2.81
CA VAL A 214 -10.77 -23.12 2.52
C VAL A 214 -11.90 -23.26 1.50
N SER A 215 -12.97 -22.48 1.64
CA SER A 215 -14.07 -22.47 0.68
C SER A 215 -13.61 -22.03 -0.72
N LEU A 216 -12.73 -21.03 -0.80
CA LEU A 216 -12.15 -20.57 -2.06
C LEU A 216 -11.40 -21.69 -2.80
N TYR A 217 -10.74 -22.60 -2.08
CA TYR A 217 -10.05 -23.75 -2.68
C TYR A 217 -11.01 -24.68 -3.43
N PHE A 218 -12.22 -24.87 -2.90
CA PHE A 218 -13.22 -25.73 -3.53
C PHE A 218 -14.04 -25.02 -4.61
N VAL A 219 -14.24 -23.70 -4.49
CA VAL A 219 -15.10 -22.92 -5.39
C VAL A 219 -14.36 -22.40 -6.63
N PHE A 220 -13.12 -21.95 -6.49
CA PHE A 220 -12.38 -21.33 -7.60
C PHE A 220 -11.25 -22.23 -8.08
N GLY A 221 -11.41 -22.81 -9.27
CA GLY A 221 -10.38 -23.65 -9.92
C GLY A 221 -9.01 -22.95 -10.01
N HIS A 222 -8.99 -21.63 -10.26
CA HIS A 222 -7.75 -20.83 -10.27
C HIS A 222 -7.00 -20.82 -8.92
N MET A 223 -7.71 -20.85 -7.79
CA MET A 223 -7.09 -20.91 -6.45
C MET A 223 -6.56 -22.31 -6.19
N ARG A 224 -7.35 -23.33 -6.53
CA ARG A 224 -6.94 -24.74 -6.47
C ARG A 224 -5.66 -24.96 -7.26
N ASP A 225 -5.56 -24.41 -8.48
CA ASP A 225 -4.38 -24.51 -9.33
C ASP A 225 -3.16 -23.79 -8.74
N ARG A 226 -3.34 -22.61 -8.12
CA ARG A 226 -2.23 -21.92 -7.44
C ARG A 226 -1.75 -22.66 -6.19
N LEU A 227 -2.66 -23.21 -5.40
CA LEU A 227 -2.32 -23.99 -4.22
C LEU A 227 -1.71 -25.35 -4.57
N SER A 228 -2.27 -26.05 -5.55
CA SER A 228 -1.76 -27.35 -6.00
C SER A 228 -0.36 -27.20 -6.61
N ARG A 229 -0.12 -26.15 -7.40
CA ARG A 229 1.23 -25.80 -7.89
C ARG A 229 2.22 -25.51 -6.77
N PHE A 230 1.78 -24.86 -5.68
CA PHE A 230 2.65 -24.56 -4.54
C PHE A 230 2.99 -25.81 -3.72
N PHE A 231 2.02 -26.70 -3.49
CA PHE A 231 2.21 -27.93 -2.70
C PHE A 231 2.78 -29.10 -3.49
N SER A 232 2.70 -29.10 -4.83
CA SER A 232 3.23 -30.16 -5.70
C SER A 232 4.00 -29.57 -6.89
N PRO A 233 5.18 -28.95 -6.65
CA PRO A 233 5.95 -28.25 -7.68
C PRO A 233 6.37 -29.14 -8.85
N GLU A 234 6.58 -30.44 -8.62
CA GLU A 234 7.14 -31.36 -9.61
C GLU A 234 6.18 -31.74 -10.76
N THR A 235 4.88 -31.43 -10.65
CA THR A 235 3.85 -31.92 -11.59
C THR A 235 3.25 -30.85 -12.49
N THR A 236 3.57 -29.57 -12.29
CA THR A 236 2.96 -28.46 -13.03
C THR A 236 3.98 -27.36 -13.30
N ASP A 237 3.85 -26.70 -14.44
CA ASP A 237 4.74 -25.66 -14.94
C ASP A 237 4.87 -24.45 -13.98
N THR A 238 5.83 -24.49 -13.06
CA THR A 238 6.12 -23.46 -12.03
C THR A 238 7.10 -22.37 -12.50
N HIS A 239 7.21 -22.20 -13.82
CA HIS A 239 8.19 -21.34 -14.49
C HIS A 239 8.38 -19.94 -13.89
N GLN A 240 7.32 -19.28 -13.37
CA GLN A 240 7.42 -17.92 -12.84
C GLN A 240 8.12 -17.84 -11.46
N ILE A 241 7.80 -18.78 -10.57
CA ILE A 241 8.27 -18.76 -9.17
C ILE A 241 9.69 -19.30 -9.09
N ASP A 242 9.97 -20.37 -9.84
CA ASP A 242 11.30 -20.96 -9.89
C ASP A 242 12.29 -20.00 -10.52
N SER A 243 11.91 -19.29 -11.60
CA SER A 243 12.75 -18.26 -12.21
C SER A 243 13.00 -17.07 -11.28
N ALA A 244 12.02 -16.67 -10.45
CA ALA A 244 12.20 -15.59 -9.46
C ALA A 244 13.16 -15.99 -8.34
N SER A 245 13.06 -17.23 -7.83
CA SER A 245 13.98 -17.79 -6.84
C SER A 245 15.39 -17.99 -7.41
N GLU A 246 15.51 -18.48 -8.64
CA GLU A 246 16.78 -18.62 -9.35
C GLU A 246 17.46 -17.26 -9.59
N ALA A 247 16.71 -16.22 -9.96
CA ALA A 247 17.21 -14.86 -10.11
C ALA A 247 17.77 -14.28 -8.80
N ILE A 248 17.09 -14.51 -7.67
CA ILE A 248 17.58 -14.09 -6.35
C ILE A 248 18.87 -14.83 -5.97
N ARG A 249 18.92 -16.16 -6.18
CA ARG A 249 20.13 -16.96 -5.93
C ARG A 249 21.31 -16.54 -6.82
N ALA A 250 21.01 -16.14 -8.04
CA ALA A 250 21.95 -15.66 -9.03
C ALA A 250 22.68 -14.36 -8.64
N GLY A 251 22.02 -13.47 -7.90
CA GLY A 251 22.57 -12.16 -7.52
C GLY A 251 23.67 -12.20 -6.44
N GLY A 252 23.73 -13.25 -5.62
CA GLY A 252 24.70 -13.31 -4.52
C GLY A 252 24.63 -12.10 -3.57
N LEU A 253 25.75 -11.73 -2.95
CA LEU A 253 25.79 -10.62 -1.97
C LEU A 253 25.72 -9.23 -2.61
N LEU A 254 26.47 -9.02 -3.70
CA LEU A 254 26.68 -7.70 -4.32
C LEU A 254 25.91 -7.49 -5.63
N GLY A 255 25.23 -8.52 -6.12
CA GLY A 255 24.56 -8.48 -7.42
C GLY A 255 25.49 -8.83 -8.58
N ARG A 256 24.91 -9.02 -9.75
CA ARG A 256 25.64 -9.25 -11.01
C ARG A 256 26.07 -7.97 -11.73
N GLY A 257 25.54 -6.82 -11.33
CA GLY A 257 25.74 -5.54 -12.02
C GLY A 257 24.53 -5.13 -12.87
N ILE A 258 24.42 -3.81 -13.09
CA ILE A 258 23.28 -3.20 -13.80
C ILE A 258 23.24 -3.69 -15.25
N GLY A 259 22.14 -4.32 -15.66
CA GLY A 259 21.98 -4.80 -17.04
C GLY A 259 22.58 -6.18 -17.33
N GLU A 260 23.41 -6.71 -16.43
CA GLU A 260 24.09 -8.01 -16.54
C GLU A 260 23.24 -9.19 -16.01
N GLY A 261 22.04 -8.90 -15.48
CA GLY A 261 21.06 -9.92 -15.10
C GLY A 261 20.58 -10.70 -16.33
N VAL A 262 20.80 -12.01 -16.33
CA VAL A 262 20.40 -12.90 -17.45
C VAL A 262 19.12 -13.67 -17.09
N MET A 263 18.91 -13.96 -15.80
CA MET A 263 17.77 -14.74 -15.32
C MET A 263 16.47 -13.92 -15.29
N LYS A 264 16.58 -12.59 -15.17
CA LYS A 264 15.45 -11.66 -15.37
C LYS A 264 14.70 -11.88 -16.68
N ARG A 265 15.36 -12.34 -17.76
CA ARG A 265 14.69 -12.56 -19.06
C ARG A 265 13.70 -13.73 -19.07
N ARG A 266 13.71 -14.57 -18.03
CA ARG A 266 12.84 -15.77 -17.93
C ARG A 266 11.66 -15.59 -16.98
N VAL A 267 11.54 -14.45 -16.28
CA VAL A 267 10.45 -14.17 -15.33
C VAL A 267 9.32 -13.43 -16.06
N PRO A 268 8.10 -13.97 -16.17
CA PRO A 268 6.96 -13.21 -16.68
C PRO A 268 6.52 -12.12 -15.67
N ASP A 269 5.92 -11.02 -16.13
CA ASP A 269 5.42 -9.91 -15.30
C ASP A 269 6.49 -9.14 -14.46
N LEU A 270 7.75 -9.11 -14.93
CA LEU A 270 8.94 -8.48 -14.29
C LEU A 270 8.74 -7.08 -13.67
N HIS A 271 8.01 -6.20 -14.35
CA HIS A 271 7.91 -4.79 -13.94
C HIS A 271 6.95 -4.58 -12.77
N THR A 272 6.03 -5.51 -12.55
CA THR A 272 4.94 -5.38 -11.57
C THR A 272 5.25 -6.19 -10.31
N ASP A 273 5.09 -7.50 -10.36
CA ASP A 273 5.08 -8.35 -9.17
C ASP A 273 6.48 -8.81 -8.74
N PHE A 274 7.44 -8.86 -9.68
CA PHE A 274 8.78 -9.45 -9.49
C PHE A 274 9.96 -8.46 -9.56
N ILE A 275 9.69 -7.15 -9.48
CA ILE A 275 10.75 -6.13 -9.52
C ILE A 275 11.76 -6.31 -8.38
N TYR A 276 11.33 -6.88 -7.25
CA TYR A 276 12.19 -7.25 -6.13
C TYR A 276 13.24 -8.29 -6.54
N SER A 277 12.83 -9.34 -7.24
CA SER A 277 13.75 -10.37 -7.74
C SER A 277 14.74 -9.84 -8.77
N VAL A 278 14.34 -8.86 -9.59
CA VAL A 278 15.27 -8.17 -10.52
C VAL A 278 16.30 -7.35 -9.75
N GLY A 279 15.85 -6.57 -8.76
CA GLY A 279 16.74 -5.81 -7.90
C GLY A 279 17.72 -6.72 -7.14
N ALA A 280 17.25 -7.88 -6.69
CA ALA A 280 18.08 -8.88 -6.02
C ALA A 280 19.10 -9.54 -6.96
N GLU A 281 18.77 -9.81 -8.23
CA GLU A 281 19.73 -10.34 -9.20
C GLU A 281 20.83 -9.32 -9.53
N GLU A 282 20.46 -8.07 -9.78
CA GLU A 282 21.40 -7.05 -10.28
C GLU A 282 22.22 -6.38 -9.18
N PHE A 283 21.61 -6.15 -8.00
CA PHE A 283 22.21 -5.42 -6.88
C PHE A 283 22.40 -6.28 -5.62
N GLY A 284 21.98 -7.54 -5.67
CA GLY A 284 22.27 -8.53 -4.63
C GLY A 284 21.42 -8.42 -3.36
N LEU A 285 21.84 -9.18 -2.36
CA LEU A 285 21.23 -9.20 -1.03
C LEU A 285 21.27 -7.83 -0.34
N ILE A 286 22.31 -7.02 -0.55
CA ILE A 286 22.46 -5.73 0.13
C ILE A 286 21.30 -4.78 -0.22
N LEU A 287 20.96 -4.65 -1.51
CA LEU A 287 19.84 -3.79 -1.90
C LEU A 287 18.52 -4.29 -1.32
N SER A 288 18.32 -5.61 -1.36
CA SER A 288 17.15 -6.28 -0.79
C SER A 288 17.00 -5.97 0.72
N LEU A 289 18.10 -5.99 1.47
CA LEU A 289 18.13 -5.63 2.89
C LEU A 289 17.89 -4.14 3.12
N ILE A 290 18.42 -3.27 2.27
CA ILE A 290 18.16 -1.82 2.33
C ILE A 290 16.66 -1.55 2.13
N MET A 291 16.03 -2.18 1.14
CA MET A 291 14.59 -2.04 0.89
C MET A 291 13.76 -2.50 2.08
N ILE A 292 14.03 -3.70 2.61
CA ILE A 292 13.34 -4.22 3.80
C ILE A 292 13.54 -3.28 4.98
N SER A 293 14.75 -2.76 5.18
CA SER A 293 15.07 -1.82 6.26
C SER A 293 14.32 -0.49 6.13
N LEU A 294 14.14 0.02 4.91
CA LEU A 294 13.34 1.24 4.65
C LEU A 294 11.86 1.02 4.97
N TYR A 295 11.27 -0.10 4.55
CA TYR A 295 9.89 -0.43 4.93
C TYR A 295 9.75 -0.62 6.44
N ALA A 296 10.66 -1.37 7.06
CA ALA A 296 10.68 -1.57 8.51
C ALA A 296 10.80 -0.22 9.25
N PHE A 297 11.64 0.69 8.76
CA PHE A 297 11.76 2.04 9.31
C PHE A 297 10.44 2.82 9.21
N ILE A 298 9.78 2.82 8.05
CA ILE A 298 8.47 3.49 7.85
C ILE A 298 7.43 2.93 8.82
N VAL A 299 7.31 1.60 8.91
CA VAL A 299 6.31 0.95 9.77
C VAL A 299 6.62 1.19 11.24
N ILE A 300 7.84 0.92 11.71
CA ILE A 300 8.21 1.06 13.12
C ILE A 300 8.11 2.51 13.58
N ARG A 301 8.65 3.46 12.79
CA ARG A 301 8.58 4.88 13.13
C ARG A 301 7.15 5.41 13.06
N GLY A 302 6.39 5.00 12.04
CA GLY A 302 4.99 5.35 11.85
C GLY A 302 4.11 4.88 13.00
N MET A 303 4.24 3.61 13.39
CA MET A 303 3.55 3.03 14.55
C MET A 303 3.93 3.74 15.85
N ARG A 304 5.23 4.00 16.09
CA ARG A 304 5.68 4.77 17.27
C ARG A 304 5.12 6.18 17.33
N ARG A 305 4.84 6.81 16.18
CA ARG A 305 4.16 8.12 16.12
C ARG A 305 2.67 7.97 16.39
N ALA A 306 2.01 7.02 15.75
CA ALA A 306 0.60 6.76 15.92
C ALA A 306 0.24 6.48 17.39
N MET A 307 1.05 5.67 18.10
CA MET A 307 0.87 5.36 19.52
C MET A 307 0.89 6.57 20.45
N LYS A 308 1.50 7.69 20.03
CA LYS A 308 1.59 8.92 20.84
C LYS A 308 0.45 9.90 20.56
N LEU A 309 -0.41 9.61 19.59
CA LEU A 309 -1.56 10.45 19.27
C LEU A 309 -2.62 10.35 20.37
N THR A 310 -3.24 11.48 20.68
CA THR A 310 -4.27 11.60 21.74
C THR A 310 -5.68 11.27 21.24
N ASP A 311 -5.99 11.62 19.98
CA ASP A 311 -7.30 11.34 19.36
C ASP A 311 -7.37 9.87 18.91
N PRO A 312 -8.37 9.08 19.39
CA PRO A 312 -8.50 7.66 19.05
C PRO A 312 -8.65 7.41 17.54
N PHE A 313 -9.34 8.30 16.81
CA PHE A 313 -9.47 8.16 15.37
C PHE A 313 -8.11 8.35 14.69
N GLU A 314 -7.38 9.42 15.02
CA GLU A 314 -6.06 9.67 14.43
C GLU A 314 -5.06 8.56 14.76
N GLN A 315 -5.06 8.09 16.01
CA GLN A 315 -4.23 6.99 16.47
C GLN A 315 -4.48 5.71 15.67
N THR A 316 -5.73 5.23 15.62
CA THR A 316 -6.07 3.98 14.94
C THR A 316 -5.94 4.09 13.42
N ALA A 317 -6.31 5.23 12.82
CA ALA A 317 -6.20 5.44 11.38
C ALA A 317 -4.72 5.50 10.93
N ALA A 318 -3.87 6.25 11.62
CA ALA A 318 -2.45 6.33 11.29
C ALA A 318 -1.79 4.95 11.44
N ALA A 319 -2.05 4.23 12.52
CA ALA A 319 -1.52 2.88 12.73
C ALA A 319 -1.98 1.91 11.64
N GLY A 320 -3.26 1.94 11.26
CA GLY A 320 -3.80 1.14 10.18
C GLY A 320 -3.14 1.39 8.82
N LEU A 321 -2.88 2.67 8.47
CA LEU A 321 -2.23 3.03 7.21
C LEU A 321 -0.77 2.56 7.15
N PHE A 322 -0.01 2.66 8.25
CA PHE A 322 1.36 2.12 8.30
C PHE A 322 1.37 0.60 8.26
N MET A 323 0.43 -0.06 8.94
CA MET A 323 0.24 -1.51 8.85
C MET A 323 -0.10 -1.95 7.43
N LEU A 324 -0.94 -1.21 6.70
CA LEU A 324 -1.29 -1.50 5.31
C LEU A 324 -0.04 -1.51 4.42
N ILE A 325 0.80 -0.47 4.51
CA ILE A 325 2.06 -0.38 3.74
C ILE A 325 2.99 -1.55 4.09
N GLY A 326 3.16 -1.83 5.38
CA GLY A 326 4.01 -2.91 5.87
C GLY A 326 3.55 -4.29 5.42
N LEU A 327 2.27 -4.60 5.59
CA LEU A 327 1.69 -5.89 5.20
C LEU A 327 1.76 -6.10 3.68
N GLN A 328 1.51 -5.05 2.88
CA GLN A 328 1.64 -5.15 1.43
C GLN A 328 3.08 -5.45 1.01
N ALA A 329 4.06 -4.78 1.64
CA ALA A 329 5.48 -5.05 1.39
C ALA A 329 5.88 -6.47 1.83
N CYS A 330 5.48 -6.91 3.03
CA CYS A 330 5.76 -8.25 3.53
C CYS A 330 5.17 -9.34 2.65
N ILE A 331 3.92 -9.21 2.19
CA ILE A 331 3.30 -10.21 1.32
C ILE A 331 4.02 -10.25 -0.03
N ASN A 332 4.37 -9.11 -0.62
CA ASN A 332 5.09 -9.08 -1.89
C ASN A 332 6.48 -9.73 -1.77
N VAL A 333 7.25 -9.42 -0.73
CA VAL A 333 8.55 -10.06 -0.48
C VAL A 333 8.41 -11.56 -0.23
N ALA A 334 7.40 -11.99 0.53
CA ALA A 334 7.13 -13.40 0.79
C ALA A 334 6.78 -14.17 -0.50
N VAL A 335 6.05 -13.54 -1.43
CA VAL A 335 5.77 -14.11 -2.75
C VAL A 335 7.05 -14.26 -3.58
N ASN A 336 7.90 -13.23 -3.61
CA ASN A 336 9.15 -13.27 -4.35
C ASN A 336 10.15 -14.30 -3.80
N LEU A 337 10.07 -14.60 -2.50
CA LEU A 337 10.89 -15.62 -1.83
C LEU A 337 10.27 -17.03 -1.87
N ASN A 338 9.17 -17.23 -2.60
CA ASN A 338 8.42 -18.50 -2.66
C ASN A 338 7.97 -19.02 -1.27
N LEU A 339 7.66 -18.12 -0.34
CA LEU A 339 7.11 -18.48 0.97
C LEU A 339 5.58 -18.57 0.94
N ILE A 340 4.94 -17.91 -0.04
CA ILE A 340 3.49 -17.83 -0.23
C ILE A 340 3.19 -17.88 -1.74
N PRO A 341 2.08 -18.50 -2.19
CA PRO A 341 1.70 -18.53 -3.60
C PRO A 341 1.64 -17.15 -4.24
N THR A 342 1.98 -17.07 -5.54
CA THR A 342 2.03 -15.80 -6.28
C THR A 342 0.73 -15.04 -6.25
N LYS A 343 0.85 -13.72 -6.10
CA LYS A 343 -0.26 -12.75 -6.06
C LYS A 343 0.11 -11.55 -6.91
N GLY A 344 -0.87 -11.03 -7.64
CA GLY A 344 -0.73 -9.83 -8.48
C GLY A 344 -0.78 -8.55 -7.65
N MET A 345 0.16 -8.37 -6.72
CA MET A 345 0.22 -7.20 -5.86
C MET A 345 1.58 -6.53 -5.97
N THR A 346 1.54 -5.25 -6.32
CA THR A 346 2.72 -4.38 -6.45
C THR A 346 3.41 -4.13 -5.11
N LEU A 347 4.73 -4.04 -5.12
CA LEU A 347 5.54 -3.57 -4.01
C LEU A 347 5.37 -2.04 -3.84
N PRO A 348 4.94 -1.52 -2.68
CA PRO A 348 4.60 -0.10 -2.51
C PRO A 348 5.75 0.84 -2.89
N PHE A 349 5.50 1.83 -3.75
CA PHE A 349 6.50 2.81 -4.24
C PHE A 349 7.63 2.27 -5.12
N ILE A 350 7.77 0.95 -5.29
CA ILE A 350 8.89 0.37 -6.05
C ILE A 350 8.40 -0.26 -7.36
N SER A 351 7.37 -1.09 -7.30
CA SER A 351 6.83 -1.76 -8.48
C SER A 351 6.17 -0.80 -9.46
N TYR A 352 6.28 -1.11 -10.75
CA TYR A 352 5.52 -0.43 -11.78
C TYR A 352 4.04 -0.80 -11.63
N GLY A 353 3.22 0.19 -11.30
CA GLY A 353 1.78 0.07 -11.22
C GLY A 353 1.18 1.44 -11.02
N GLY A 354 0.63 2.04 -12.08
CA GLY A 354 0.18 3.43 -12.05
C GLY A 354 -0.84 3.68 -10.94
N SER A 355 -1.89 2.87 -10.85
CA SER A 355 -2.91 2.97 -9.80
C SER A 355 -2.36 2.78 -8.39
N SER A 356 -1.52 1.77 -8.21
CA SER A 356 -0.91 1.47 -6.91
C SER A 356 0.01 2.61 -6.46
N MET A 357 0.82 3.17 -7.34
CA MET A 357 1.69 4.32 -7.03
C MET A 357 0.88 5.52 -6.52
N LEU A 358 -0.24 5.84 -7.19
CA LEU A 358 -1.14 6.92 -6.78
C LEU A 358 -1.82 6.63 -5.43
N ALA A 359 -2.33 5.41 -5.26
CA ALA A 359 -2.99 4.99 -4.03
C ALA A 359 -2.03 4.87 -2.83
N MET A 360 -0.79 4.45 -3.04
CA MET A 360 0.25 4.44 -2.01
C MET A 360 0.68 5.87 -1.65
N GLY A 361 0.75 6.78 -2.65
CA GLY A 361 0.92 8.21 -2.40
C GLY A 361 -0.19 8.78 -1.51
N LEU A 362 -1.45 8.44 -1.81
CA LEU A 362 -2.61 8.79 -0.97
C LEU A 362 -2.51 8.21 0.45
N THR A 363 -2.16 6.93 0.56
CA THR A 363 -2.01 6.20 1.83
C THR A 363 -0.95 6.85 2.72
N MET A 364 0.24 7.09 2.18
CA MET A 364 1.34 7.72 2.92
C MET A 364 1.06 9.18 3.22
N GLY A 365 0.42 9.91 2.30
CA GLY A 365 0.02 11.29 2.52
C GLY A 365 -1.00 11.44 3.65
N PHE A 366 -2.00 10.55 3.74
CA PHE A 366 -2.89 10.46 4.90
C PHE A 366 -2.14 10.14 6.19
N ALA A 367 -1.23 9.16 6.16
CA ALA A 367 -0.46 8.79 7.35
C ALA A 367 0.41 9.96 7.86
N LEU A 368 1.02 10.72 6.95
CA LEU A 368 1.79 11.94 7.28
C LEU A 368 0.89 13.07 7.79
N ALA A 369 -0.30 13.27 7.20
CA ALA A 369 -1.27 14.28 7.65
C ALA A 369 -1.77 14.03 9.07
N LEU A 370 -2.00 12.76 9.43
CA LEU A 370 -2.46 12.36 10.77
C LEU A 370 -1.35 12.42 11.82
N THR A 371 -0.11 12.07 11.45
CA THR A 371 1.03 12.11 12.39
C THR A 371 1.70 13.48 12.51
N ARG A 372 1.22 14.50 11.78
CA ARG A 372 1.77 15.85 11.81
C ARG A 372 1.69 16.46 13.21
N ARG A 373 2.77 17.12 13.65
CA ARG A 373 2.78 17.84 14.94
C ARG A 373 1.81 19.02 14.88
N ARG A 374 0.77 18.97 15.71
CA ARG A 374 -0.24 20.02 15.85
C ARG A 374 -0.51 20.23 17.34
N PRO A 375 -0.93 21.44 17.75
CA PRO A 375 -1.38 21.67 19.13
C PRO A 375 -2.43 20.62 19.52
N GLY A 376 -2.23 19.95 20.65
CA GLY A 376 -3.12 18.90 21.16
C GLY A 376 -3.03 17.53 20.51
N ALA A 377 -2.26 17.34 19.43
CA ALA A 377 -2.13 16.02 18.78
C ALA A 377 -1.32 15.02 19.62
N TYR A 378 -0.37 15.50 20.43
CA TYR A 378 0.54 14.67 21.24
C TYR A 378 0.51 15.04 22.73
N GLU A 379 -0.22 16.08 23.12
CA GLU A 379 -0.33 16.57 24.49
C GLU A 379 -1.71 16.22 25.06
N PRO A 380 -1.80 15.36 26.08
CA PRO A 380 -3.05 15.08 26.77
C PRO A 380 -3.61 16.37 27.40
N GLY A 381 -4.82 16.78 27.02
CA GLY A 381 -5.56 17.86 27.69
C GLY A 381 -5.53 19.26 27.05
N ALA A 382 -4.81 19.48 25.95
CA ALA A 382 -4.79 20.81 25.29
C ALA A 382 -6.11 21.20 24.58
N SER A 383 -7.09 20.29 24.48
CA SER A 383 -8.41 20.56 23.90
C SER A 383 -9.46 21.05 24.90
N LEU A 384 -9.11 21.31 26.17
CA LEU A 384 -10.06 21.71 27.22
C LEU A 384 -10.01 23.19 27.65
N THR A 385 -9.23 24.06 26.99
CA THR A 385 -9.07 25.47 27.43
C THR A 385 -9.21 26.51 26.31
N LEU A 386 -10.22 26.38 25.45
CA LEU A 386 -10.65 27.47 24.55
C LEU A 386 -12.13 27.85 24.70
N GLY A 387 -12.77 27.44 25.80
CA GLY A 387 -14.12 27.89 26.18
C GLY A 387 -14.10 28.53 27.56
N ARG A 388 -14.47 29.82 27.63
CA ARG A 388 -14.60 30.68 28.83
C ARG A 388 -13.30 31.17 29.49
N ARG A 389 -12.69 32.17 28.87
CA ARG A 389 -12.30 33.42 29.57
C ARG A 389 -12.56 34.61 28.64
N LEU A 390 -13.83 34.97 28.53
CA LEU A 390 -14.25 36.32 28.18
C LEU A 390 -15.44 36.65 29.10
N LEU A 391 -15.25 37.76 29.82
CA LEU A 391 -16.08 38.39 30.84
C LEU A 391 -16.01 37.74 32.23
#